data_AF-A0A1V1NYV2-F1
#
_entry.id   AF-A0A1V1NYV2-F1
#
_cell.length_a   1.000
_cell.length_b   1.000
_cell.length_c   1.000
_cell.angle_alpha   90.00
_cell.angle_beta   90.00
_cell.angle_gamma   90.00
#
_symmetry.space_group_name_H-M   'P 1'
#
loop_
_entity.id
_entity.type
_entity.pdbx_description
1 polymer ?
#
loop_
_entity_poly.entity_id
_entity_poly.type
_entity_poly.pdbx_seq_one_letter_code
_entity_poly.pdbx_strand_id
1 'polypeptide(L)'
;MNKIFGWVQDAQTGNRYALNQLIDYYQTDIFRLVYYRIHNRADAEDLTQDIFVQVIKRIRTLKDQKQFKPWLYRIALNRVRDYFRKKRL
;
A
#
# COMPACT_ATOMS: atom_id res chain seq x y z
N MET A 1 -12.60 14.68 12.70
CA MET A 1 -11.25 14.09 12.81
C MET A 1 -11.04 13.16 11.62
N ASN A 2 -9.92 13.23 10.89
CA ASN A 2 -9.70 12.41 9.69
C ASN A 2 -9.62 10.92 10.07
N LYS A 3 -10.59 10.10 9.63
CA LYS A 3 -10.70 8.67 9.98
C LYS A 3 -9.42 7.89 9.63
N ILE A 4 -8.75 8.25 8.53
CA ILE A 4 -7.50 7.62 8.09
C ILE A 4 -6.42 7.76 9.18
N PHE A 5 -6.28 8.94 9.77
CA PHE A 5 -5.27 9.19 10.80
C PHE A 5 -5.46 8.26 12.00
N GLY A 6 -6.71 8.13 12.49
CA GLY A 6 -7.02 7.23 13.60
C GLY A 6 -6.72 5.77 13.26
N TRP A 7 -7.12 5.31 12.07
CA TRP A 7 -6.80 3.95 11.63
C TRP A 7 -5.30 3.68 11.52
N VAL A 8 -4.50 4.67 11.10
CA VAL A 8 -3.04 4.51 11.06
C VAL A 8 -2.47 4.37 12.46
N GLN A 9 -2.91 5.19 13.43
CA GLN A 9 -2.46 5.07 14.82
C GLN A 9 -2.80 3.69 15.41
N ASP A 10 -4.04 3.24 15.24
CA ASP A 10 -4.49 1.94 15.75
C ASP A 10 -3.78 0.78 15.04
N ALA A 11 -3.59 0.86 13.71
CA ALA A 11 -2.88 -0.18 12.97
C ALA A 11 -1.41 -0.29 13.41
N GLN A 12 -0.78 0.81 13.82
CA GLN A 12 0.58 0.78 14.37
C GLN A 12 0.68 0.00 15.69
N THR A 13 -0.38 -0.04 16.50
CA THR A 13 -0.42 -0.86 17.73
C THR A 13 -0.71 -2.34 17.46
N GLY A 14 -1.04 -2.71 16.22
CA GLY A 14 -1.39 -4.08 15.83
C GLY A 14 -2.89 -4.33 15.73
N ASN A 15 -3.72 -3.29 15.80
CA ASN A 15 -5.17 -3.43 15.60
C ASN A 15 -5.48 -3.89 14.17
N ARG A 16 -5.92 -5.14 14.04
CA ARG A 16 -6.26 -5.76 12.75
C ARG A 16 -7.46 -5.12 12.06
N TYR A 17 -8.44 -4.64 12.83
CA TYR A 17 -9.61 -3.97 12.26
C TYR A 17 -9.19 -2.68 11.57
N ALA A 18 -8.40 -1.85 12.24
CA ALA A 18 -7.89 -0.60 11.67
C ALA A 18 -7.01 -0.84 10.43
N LEU A 19 -6.20 -1.90 10.46
CA LEU A 19 -5.42 -2.34 9.30
C LEU A 19 -6.32 -2.67 8.10
N ASN A 20 -7.38 -3.47 8.30
CA ASN A 20 -8.32 -3.82 7.24
C ASN A 20 -9.01 -2.58 6.67
N GLN A 21 -9.43 -1.64 7.53
CA GLN A 21 -10.04 -0.39 7.06
C GLN A 21 -9.09 0.41 6.14
N LEU A 22 -7.78 0.44 6.44
CA LEU A 22 -6.80 1.09 5.56
C LEU A 22 -6.65 0.35 4.23
N ILE A 23 -6.61 -0.99 4.25
CA ILE A 23 -6.49 -1.80 3.04
C ILE A 23 -7.73 -1.58 2.16
N ASP A 24 -8.93 -1.77 2.70
CA ASP A 24 -10.19 -1.62 1.97
C ASP A 24 -10.31 -0.23 1.34
N TYR A 25 -9.92 0.81 2.09
CA TYR A 25 -9.99 2.19 1.62
C TYR A 25 -9.06 2.47 0.44
N TYR A 26 -7.85 1.90 0.43
CA TYR A 26 -6.83 2.22 -0.57
C TYR A 26 -6.66 1.16 -1.66
N GLN A 27 -7.23 -0.03 -1.51
CA GLN A 27 -6.99 -1.16 -2.42
C GLN A 27 -7.33 -0.82 -3.86
N THR A 28 -8.49 -0.22 -4.09
CA THR A 28 -8.93 0.15 -5.45
C THR A 28 -8.00 1.17 -6.09
N ASP A 29 -7.57 2.19 -5.34
CA ASP A 29 -6.67 3.25 -5.84
C ASP A 29 -5.27 2.71 -6.17
N ILE A 30 -4.73 1.85 -5.30
CA ILE A 30 -3.43 1.23 -5.53
C ILE A 30 -3.48 0.23 -6.68
N PHE A 31 -4.53 -0.59 -6.76
CA PHE A 31 -4.74 -1.48 -7.90
C PHE A 31 -4.79 -0.71 -9.23
N ARG A 32 -5.57 0.38 -9.29
CA ARG A 32 -5.66 1.23 -10.49
C ARG A 32 -4.30 1.83 -10.86
N LEU A 33 -3.56 2.34 -9.88
CA LEU A 33 -2.20 2.87 -10.10
C LEU A 33 -1.29 1.80 -10.69
N VAL A 34 -1.27 0.60 -10.10
CA VAL A 34 -0.42 -0.50 -10.55
C VAL A 34 -0.82 -0.97 -11.94
N TYR A 35 -2.11 -1.24 -12.16
CA TYR A 35 -2.65 -1.67 -13.44
C TYR A 35 -2.34 -0.68 -14.56
N TYR A 36 -2.52 0.62 -14.32
CA TYR A 36 -2.19 1.67 -15.29
C TYR A 36 -0.70 1.66 -15.69
N ARG A 37 0.20 1.18 -14.82
CA ARG A 37 1.63 1.14 -15.11
C ARG A 37 2.04 -0.14 -15.84
N ILE A 38 1.43 -1.27 -15.51
CA ILE A 38 1.90 -2.58 -15.97
C ILE A 38 1.04 -3.21 -17.07
N HIS A 39 -0.21 -2.77 -17.24
CA HIS A 39 -1.17 -3.25 -18.24
C HIS A 39 -1.40 -4.77 -18.28
N ASN A 40 -1.20 -5.45 -17.15
CA ASN A 40 -1.55 -6.85 -16.93
C ASN A 40 -2.39 -6.93 -15.66
N ARG A 41 -3.59 -7.51 -15.75
CA ARG A 41 -4.51 -7.58 -14.61
C ARG A 41 -4.01 -8.52 -13.51
N ALA A 42 -3.61 -9.74 -13.86
CA ALA A 42 -3.16 -10.74 -12.89
C ALA A 42 -1.92 -10.25 -12.12
N ASP A 43 -0.90 -9.77 -12.86
CA ASP A 43 0.29 -9.19 -12.24
C ASP A 43 -0.04 -7.98 -11.36
N ALA A 44 -1.09 -7.22 -11.68
CA ALA A 44 -1.48 -6.03 -10.93
C ALA A 44 -2.18 -6.41 -9.63
N GLU A 45 -3.02 -7.44 -9.68
CA GLU A 45 -3.66 -8.01 -8.49
C GLU A 45 -2.59 -8.54 -7.53
N ASP A 46 -1.66 -9.35 -8.03
CA ASP A 46 -0.55 -9.90 -7.24
C ASP A 46 0.35 -8.80 -6.65
N LEU A 47 0.80 -7.85 -7.47
CA LEU A 47 1.68 -6.78 -7.01
C LEU A 47 0.97 -5.85 -6.01
N THR A 48 -0.34 -5.64 -6.14
CA THR A 48 -1.14 -4.87 -5.19
C THR A 48 -1.19 -5.56 -3.83
N GLN A 49 -1.43 -6.86 -3.78
CA GLN A 49 -1.39 -7.63 -2.53
C GLN A 49 0.00 -7.52 -1.89
N ASP A 50 1.05 -7.69 -2.67
CA ASP A 50 2.44 -7.53 -2.25
C ASP A 50 2.74 -6.17 -1.62
N ILE A 51 2.19 -5.09 -2.21
CA ILE A 51 2.30 -3.73 -1.67
C ILE A 51 1.65 -3.64 -0.28
N PHE A 52 0.45 -4.19 -0.10
CA PHE A 52 -0.21 -4.18 1.22
C PHE A 52 0.51 -5.06 2.24
N VAL A 53 1.11 -6.18 1.84
CA VAL A 53 2.00 -6.95 2.72
C VAL A 53 3.18 -6.08 3.20
N GLN A 54 3.77 -5.26 2.33
CA GLN A 54 4.82 -4.31 2.73
C GLN A 54 4.29 -3.21 3.65
N VAL A 55 3.08 -2.72 3.42
CA VAL A 55 2.42 -1.75 4.31
C VAL A 55 2.29 -2.33 5.71
N ILE A 56 1.74 -3.54 5.85
CA ILE A 56 1.58 -4.22 7.15
C ILE A 56 2.93 -4.34 7.87
N LYS A 57 3.96 -4.80 7.17
CA LYS A 57 5.31 -4.98 7.74
C LYS A 57 5.95 -3.67 8.19
N ARG A 58 5.62 -2.55 7.53
CA ARG A 58 6.34 -1.28 7.69
C ARG A 58 5.53 -0.17 8.33
N ILE A 59 4.23 -0.35 8.59
CA ILE A 59 3.35 0.73 9.07
C ILE A 59 3.85 1.33 10.40
N ARG A 60 4.46 0.51 11.27
CA ARG A 60 5.11 0.96 12.53
C ARG A 60 6.31 1.89 12.33
N THR A 61 6.88 1.93 11.11
CA THR A 61 8.02 2.80 10.77
C THR A 61 7.58 4.19 10.29
N LEU A 62 6.28 4.39 10.02
CA LEU A 62 5.75 5.68 9.62
C LEU A 62 5.71 6.65 10.81
N LYS A 63 6.57 7.68 10.77
CA LYS A 63 6.69 8.66 11.87
C LYS A 63 5.53 9.65 11.94
N ASP A 64 4.99 10.05 10.79
CA ASP A 64 3.87 10.99 10.69
C ASP A 64 2.69 10.30 10.00
N GLN A 65 1.63 10.04 10.77
CA GLN A 65 0.43 9.35 10.30
C GLN A 65 -0.34 10.18 9.26
N LYS A 66 -0.20 11.51 9.24
CA LYS A 66 -0.79 12.36 8.20
C LYS A 66 -0.18 12.08 6.83
N GLN A 67 1.05 11.55 6.80
CA GLN A 67 1.78 11.20 5.59
C GLN A 67 1.50 9.79 5.08
N PHE A 68 0.49 9.09 5.61
CA PHE A 68 0.20 7.71 5.21
C PHE A 68 -0.06 7.57 3.71
N LYS A 69 -0.89 8.43 3.11
CA LYS A 69 -1.19 8.39 1.67
C LYS A 69 0.09 8.53 0.81
N PRO A 70 0.89 9.61 0.92
CA PRO A 70 2.12 9.72 0.12
C PRO A 70 3.15 8.62 0.45
N TRP A 71 3.19 8.12 1.70
CA TRP A 71 4.03 6.98 2.08
C TRP A 71 3.61 5.67 1.39
N LEU A 72 2.32 5.36 1.35
CA LEU A 72 1.75 4.21 0.67
C LEU A 72 2.05 4.25 -0.84
N TYR A 73 1.80 5.38 -1.49
CA TYR A 73 2.04 5.54 -2.92
C TYR A 73 3.53 5.38 -3.27
N ARG A 74 4.43 5.84 -2.40
CA ARG A 74 5.87 5.61 -2.57
C ARG A 74 6.25 4.13 -2.47
N ILE A 75 5.62 3.36 -1.57
CA ILE A 75 5.80 1.90 -1.54
C ILE A 75 5.32 1.30 -2.87
N ALA A 76 4.12 1.66 -3.33
CA ALA A 76 3.55 1.15 -4.57
C ALA A 76 4.44 1.42 -5.79
N LEU A 77 4.87 2.67 -5.98
CA LEU A 77 5.74 3.05 -7.10
C LEU A 77 7.11 2.34 -7.06
N ASN A 78 7.67 2.13 -5.86
CA ASN A 78 8.89 1.34 -5.73
C ASN A 78 8.69 -0.12 -6.15
N ARG A 79 7.57 -0.74 -5.76
CA ARG A 79 7.26 -2.13 -6.15
C ARG A 79 7.02 -2.28 -7.66
N VAL A 80 6.36 -1.30 -8.28
CA VAL A 80 6.23 -1.23 -9.75
C VAL A 80 7.61 -1.15 -10.42
N ARG A 81 8.51 -0.30 -9.92
CA ARG A 81 9.89 -0.21 -10.44
C ARG A 81 10.65 -1.52 -10.28
N ASP A 82 10.50 -2.20 -9.14
CA ASP A 82 11.11 -3.51 -8.90
C ASP A 82 10.57 -4.59 -9.84
N TYR A 83 9.27 -4.60 -10.12
CA TYR A 83 8.64 -5.51 -11.09
C TYR A 83 9.30 -5.37 -12.47
N PHE A 84 9.43 -4.15 -12.99
CA PHE A 84 10.07 -3.93 -14.28
C PHE A 84 11.57 -4.25 -14.28
N ARG A 85 12.26 -4.02 -13.17
CA ARG A 85 13.66 -4.42 -13.05
C ARG A 85 13.82 -5.94 -13.16
N LYS A 86 12.95 -6.72 -12.49
CA LYS A 86 12.98 -8.18 -12.54
C LYS A 86 12.64 -8.74 -13.92
N LYS A 87 11.71 -8.11 -14.65
CA LYS A 87 11.30 -8.56 -16.00
C LYS A 87 12.37 -8.33 -17.08
N ARG A 88 13.36 -7.48 -16.80
CA ARG A 88 14.51 -7.20 -17.68
C ARG A 88 15.71 -8.12 -17.40
N LEU A 89 15.67 -8.88 -16.31
CA LEU A 89 16.65 -9.90 -15.94
C LEU A 89 16.18 -11.25 -16.48
#